data_AF-A0A948IU71-F1
#
_entry.id   AF-A0A948IU71-F1
#
_cell.length_a   1.000
_cell.length_b   1.000
_cell.length_c   1.000
_cell.angle_alpha   90.00
_cell.angle_beta   90.00
_cell.angle_gamma   90.00
#
_symmetry.space_group_name_H-M   'P 1'
#
loop_
_entity.id
_entity.type
_entity.pdbx_description
1 polymer ?
#
loop_
_entity_poly.entity_id
_entity_poly.type
_entity_poly.pdbx_seq_one_letter_code
_entity_poly.pdbx_strand_id
1 'polypeptide(L)'
;MRRRLAALALFSAICIAPNAQAAANDPIGDLVSSIVSGALPGTGVFNVKATLYHAGAKGVGGLDSLGCRVVPMRTIAVDKTLIPRRTVLFIKETVGLKMPDGATHDGYWYASDVGGAIKGQRIDLYTGHNAASMKTMQKLNLGTLTAVKVGQFTGCPPK
;
A
#
# COMPACT_ATOMS: atom_id res chain seq x y z
N MET A 1 12.24 1.25 -66.71
CA MET A 1 13.24 0.23 -66.34
C MET A 1 13.10 -0.08 -64.85
N ARG A 2 12.83 -1.34 -64.52
CA ARG A 2 12.68 -1.87 -63.14
C ARG A 2 14.06 -2.09 -62.52
N ARG A 3 14.26 -1.77 -61.24
CA ARG A 3 15.06 -2.60 -60.29
C ARG A 3 14.52 -2.42 -58.86
N ARG A 4 14.15 -3.56 -58.26
CA ARG A 4 13.71 -3.78 -56.87
C ARG A 4 14.91 -4.21 -56.04
N LEU A 5 15.04 -3.77 -54.79
CA LEU A 5 15.77 -4.44 -53.70
C LEU A 5 15.10 -4.03 -52.37
N ALA A 6 14.22 -4.87 -51.81
CA ALA A 6 14.48 -5.98 -50.89
C ALA A 6 14.46 -5.52 -49.43
N ALA A 7 13.30 -5.72 -48.79
CA ALA A 7 13.05 -5.51 -47.37
C ALA A 7 13.66 -6.66 -46.54
N LEU A 8 14.36 -6.32 -45.46
CA LEU A 8 14.80 -7.25 -44.44
C LEU A 8 14.08 -6.90 -43.12
N ALA A 9 12.97 -7.59 -42.85
CA ALA A 9 12.26 -7.48 -41.57
C ALA A 9 12.78 -8.58 -40.63
N LEU A 10 13.55 -8.18 -39.62
CA LEU A 10 13.98 -9.06 -38.53
C LEU A 10 12.82 -9.16 -37.51
N PHE A 11 12.07 -10.26 -37.58
CA PHE A 11 11.13 -10.64 -36.52
C PHE A 11 11.93 -11.13 -35.30
N SER A 12 12.05 -10.27 -34.29
CA SER A 12 12.52 -10.68 -32.97
C SER A 12 11.36 -11.36 -32.23
N ALA A 13 11.47 -12.67 -32.02
CA ALA A 13 10.52 -13.45 -31.23
C ALA A 13 10.68 -13.08 -29.75
N ILE A 14 9.81 -12.19 -29.26
CA ILE A 14 9.66 -11.91 -27.83
C ILE A 14 8.84 -13.06 -27.24
N CYS A 15 9.51 -13.94 -26.47
CA CYS A 15 8.86 -14.92 -25.63
C CYS A 15 8.08 -14.19 -24.53
N ILE A 16 6.76 -14.12 -24.67
CA ILE A 16 5.85 -13.64 -23.64
C ILE A 16 5.77 -14.73 -22.57
N ALA A 17 6.44 -14.53 -21.44
CA ALA A 17 6.19 -15.32 -20.24
C ALA A 17 4.73 -15.07 -19.78
N PRO A 18 3.98 -16.11 -19.38
CA PRO A 18 2.65 -15.89 -18.82
C PRO A 18 2.80 -15.15 -17.49
N ASN A 19 2.29 -13.92 -17.45
CA ASN A 19 1.98 -13.26 -16.19
C ASN A 19 1.02 -14.19 -15.43
N ALA A 20 1.48 -14.76 -14.32
CA ALA A 20 0.60 -15.36 -13.33
C ALA A 20 -0.23 -14.23 -12.72
N GLN A 21 -1.29 -13.84 -13.42
CA GLN A 21 -2.35 -13.01 -12.89
C GLN A 21 -3.07 -13.89 -11.87
N ALA A 22 -2.89 -13.59 -10.59
CA ALA A 22 -3.73 -14.14 -9.54
C ALA A 22 -5.19 -13.98 -10.00
N ALA A 23 -5.90 -15.11 -10.10
CA ALA A 23 -7.26 -15.13 -10.60
C ALA A 23 -8.11 -14.15 -9.76
N ALA A 24 -8.96 -13.38 -10.42
CA ALA A 24 -9.85 -12.43 -9.75
C ALA A 24 -10.80 -13.09 -8.73
N ASN A 25 -10.91 -14.42 -8.77
CA ASN A 25 -11.61 -15.27 -7.80
C ASN A 25 -10.73 -16.50 -7.50
N ASP A 26 -9.88 -16.42 -6.47
CA ASP A 26 -9.12 -17.57 -5.95
C ASP A 26 -9.68 -17.98 -4.58
N PRO A 27 -10.77 -18.76 -4.55
CA PRO A 27 -11.45 -19.11 -3.29
C PRO A 27 -10.57 -19.95 -2.36
N ILE A 28 -9.56 -20.65 -2.89
CA ILE A 28 -8.63 -21.44 -2.07
C ILE A 28 -7.58 -20.53 -1.46
N GLY A 29 -6.98 -19.63 -2.25
CA GLY A 29 -6.08 -18.59 -1.76
C GLY A 29 -6.76 -17.70 -0.73
N ASP A 30 -8.01 -17.33 -0.97
CA ASP A 30 -8.87 -16.59 -0.05
C ASP A 30 -9.09 -17.33 1.27
N LEU A 31 -9.34 -18.64 1.23
CA LEU A 31 -9.53 -19.45 2.43
C LEU A 31 -8.23 -19.62 3.22
N VAL A 32 -7.11 -19.88 2.56
CA VAL A 32 -5.80 -19.99 3.22
C VAL A 32 -5.42 -18.65 3.85
N SER A 33 -5.63 -17.56 3.11
CA SER A 33 -5.43 -16.21 3.61
C SER A 33 -6.35 -15.89 4.79
N SER A 34 -7.61 -16.35 4.75
CA SER A 34 -8.58 -16.19 5.85
C SER A 34 -8.12 -16.87 7.13
N ILE A 35 -7.59 -18.09 7.03
CA ILE A 35 -7.14 -18.89 8.17
C ILE A 35 -5.86 -18.30 8.78
N VAL A 36 -4.92 -17.86 7.93
CA VAL A 36 -3.64 -17.29 8.38
C VAL A 36 -3.82 -15.90 8.96
N SER A 37 -4.69 -15.09 8.36
CA SER A 37 -4.85 -13.67 8.71
C SER A 37 -5.99 -13.40 9.70
N GLY A 38 -6.89 -14.38 9.90
CA GLY A 38 -8.15 -14.19 10.61
C GLY A 38 -9.17 -13.32 9.86
N ALA A 39 -8.91 -13.04 8.57
CA ALA A 39 -9.74 -12.21 7.71
C ALA A 39 -10.83 -13.05 7.02
N LEU A 40 -11.92 -12.46 6.53
CA LEU A 40 -12.95 -13.25 5.82
C LEU A 40 -12.45 -13.70 4.43
N PRO A 41 -12.84 -14.87 3.91
CA PRO A 41 -12.51 -15.27 2.53
C PRO A 41 -12.95 -14.20 1.52
N GLY A 42 -12.06 -13.82 0.59
CA GLY A 42 -12.30 -12.74 -0.38
C GLY A 42 -11.93 -11.34 0.13
N THR A 43 -11.48 -11.21 1.39
CA THR A 43 -10.84 -9.99 1.86
C THR A 43 -9.41 -9.93 1.34
N GLY A 44 -9.08 -8.82 0.65
CA GLY A 44 -7.73 -8.62 0.14
C GLY A 44 -6.73 -8.56 1.29
N VAL A 45 -5.88 -9.57 1.41
CA VAL A 45 -4.76 -9.60 2.35
C VAL A 45 -3.48 -9.30 1.60
N PHE A 46 -2.71 -8.36 2.14
CA PHE A 46 -1.48 -7.88 1.55
C PHE A 46 -0.33 -8.06 2.54
N ASN A 47 0.65 -8.88 2.18
CA ASN A 47 1.94 -8.89 2.87
C ASN A 47 2.81 -7.79 2.25
N VAL A 48 3.06 -6.72 3.01
CA VAL A 48 3.67 -5.50 2.49
C VAL A 48 4.87 -5.09 3.31
N LYS A 49 5.94 -4.66 2.63
CA LYS A 49 7.10 -4.06 3.29
C LYS A 49 6.77 -2.63 3.70
N ALA A 50 6.86 -2.35 5.00
CA ALA A 50 6.58 -1.03 5.54
C ALA A 50 7.82 -0.13 5.51
N THR A 51 7.60 1.15 5.21
CA THR A 51 8.48 2.24 5.64
C THR A 51 7.69 3.30 6.38
N LEU A 52 8.42 4.30 6.87
CA LEU A 52 7.88 5.39 7.64
C LEU A 52 8.17 6.71 6.91
N TYR A 53 7.21 7.63 6.97
CA TYR A 53 7.41 9.01 6.52
C TYR A 53 6.72 10.00 7.44
N HIS A 54 7.17 11.25 7.42
CA HIS A 54 6.66 12.32 8.27
C HIS A 54 6.62 13.65 7.52
N ALA A 55 5.77 14.56 7.98
CA ALA A 55 5.73 15.92 7.46
C ALA A 55 7.01 16.67 7.86
N GLY A 56 7.50 17.53 6.96
CA GLY A 56 8.76 18.27 7.13
C GLY A 56 9.98 17.57 6.54
N ALA A 57 9.85 16.32 6.06
CA ALA A 57 10.84 15.75 5.16
C ALA A 57 10.77 16.43 3.78
N LYS A 58 11.89 16.47 3.05
CA LYS A 58 11.96 17.10 1.72
C LYS A 58 10.95 16.46 0.77
N GLY A 59 10.05 17.27 0.20
CA GLY A 59 9.03 16.79 -0.74
C GLY A 59 7.79 16.17 -0.09
N VAL A 60 7.66 16.19 1.24
CA VAL A 60 6.45 15.72 1.95
C VAL A 60 5.60 16.92 2.36
N GLY A 61 4.40 17.00 1.78
CA GLY A 61 3.41 18.03 2.11
C GLY A 61 2.55 17.68 3.33
N GLY A 62 1.65 18.59 3.69
CA GLY A 62 0.63 18.37 4.74
C GLY A 62 -0.69 17.78 4.22
N LEU A 63 -0.78 17.53 2.91
CA LEU A 63 -1.95 16.95 2.26
C LEU A 63 -1.56 15.62 1.62
N ASP A 64 -2.47 14.65 1.67
CA ASP A 64 -2.38 13.39 0.95
C ASP A 64 -2.82 13.52 -0.52
N SER A 65 -2.69 12.43 -1.26
CA SER A 65 -3.09 12.34 -2.67
C SER A 65 -4.59 12.54 -2.97
N LEU A 66 -5.46 12.55 -1.95
CA LEU A 66 -6.88 12.87 -2.06
C LEU A 66 -7.16 14.36 -1.79
N GLY A 67 -6.14 15.16 -1.43
CA GLY A 67 -6.28 16.56 -1.03
C GLY A 67 -6.71 16.72 0.43
N CYS A 68 -6.69 15.65 1.22
CA CYS A 68 -7.04 15.66 2.63
C CYS A 68 -5.82 15.91 3.49
N ARG A 69 -6.01 16.47 4.69
CA ARG A 69 -4.91 16.62 5.65
C ARG A 69 -4.45 15.22 6.09
N VAL A 70 -3.14 15.00 6.08
CA VAL A 70 -2.56 13.77 6.61
C VAL A 70 -2.82 13.65 8.12
N VAL A 71 -3.22 12.46 8.57
CA VAL A 71 -3.56 12.17 9.95
C VAL A 71 -2.50 11.23 10.53
N PRO A 72 -1.74 11.66 11.56
CA PRO A 72 -0.68 10.86 12.16
C PRO A 72 -1.17 9.47 12.54
N MET A 73 -0.42 8.46 12.11
CA MET A 73 -0.72 7.05 12.37
C MET A 73 -2.13 6.61 11.91
N ARG A 74 -2.67 7.25 10.88
CA ARG A 74 -3.94 6.87 10.22
C ARG A 74 -3.82 6.93 8.71
N THR A 75 -3.06 7.89 8.18
CA THR A 75 -2.76 7.97 6.75
C THR A 75 -1.69 6.97 6.34
N ILE A 76 -1.92 6.24 5.26
CA ILE A 76 -0.96 5.32 4.65
C ILE A 76 -0.81 5.62 3.15
N ALA A 77 0.44 5.69 2.69
CA ALA A 77 0.75 5.78 1.27
C ALA A 77 0.88 4.37 0.69
N VAL A 78 0.22 4.13 -0.44
CA VAL A 78 0.13 2.81 -1.07
C VAL A 78 0.48 2.84 -2.55
N ASP A 79 0.80 1.67 -3.12
CA ASP A 79 0.72 1.48 -4.57
C ASP A 79 -0.76 1.34 -4.98
N LYS A 80 -1.29 2.37 -5.63
CA LYS A 80 -2.68 2.43 -6.11
C LYS A 80 -3.09 1.31 -7.09
N THR A 81 -2.13 0.62 -7.69
CA THR A 81 -2.40 -0.51 -8.60
C THR A 81 -2.64 -1.81 -7.83
N LEU A 82 -2.11 -1.91 -6.60
CA LEU A 82 -2.27 -3.07 -5.72
C LEU A 82 -3.34 -2.83 -4.65
N ILE A 83 -3.26 -1.70 -3.95
CA ILE A 83 -4.22 -1.27 -2.93
C ILE A 83 -4.87 0.02 -3.44
N PRO A 84 -6.13 -0.04 -3.92
CA PRO A 84 -6.83 1.15 -4.38
C PRO A 84 -6.90 2.20 -3.27
N ARG A 85 -6.79 3.48 -3.65
CA ARG A 85 -7.10 4.58 -2.74
C ARG A 85 -8.54 4.45 -2.22
N ARG A 86 -8.81 5.03 -1.07
CA ARG A 86 -10.08 4.89 -0.33
C ARG A 86 -10.31 3.52 0.31
N THR A 87 -9.29 2.67 0.36
CA THR A 87 -9.35 1.40 1.10
C THR A 87 -9.08 1.65 2.58
N VAL A 88 -9.86 0.98 3.43
CA VAL A 88 -9.58 0.87 4.87
C VAL A 88 -8.84 -0.44 5.09
N LEU A 89 -7.66 -0.35 5.70
CA LEU A 89 -6.80 -1.48 6.03
C LEU A 89 -6.77 -1.67 7.55
N PHE A 90 -6.79 -2.92 7.98
CA PHE A 90 -6.44 -3.32 9.33
C PHE A 90 -5.04 -3.92 9.33
N ILE A 91 -4.16 -3.44 10.20
CA ILE A 91 -2.79 -3.91 10.36
C ILE A 91 -2.62 -4.31 11.83
N LYS A 92 -2.56 -5.62 12.09
CA LYS A 92 -2.56 -6.17 13.45
C LYS A 92 -1.32 -5.72 14.23
N GLU A 93 -0.20 -5.57 13.55
CA GLU A 93 1.10 -5.20 14.11
C GLU A 93 1.13 -3.77 14.65
N THR A 94 0.19 -2.91 14.25
CA THR A 94 0.08 -1.54 14.76
C THR A 94 -0.89 -1.43 15.94
N VAL A 95 -1.64 -2.49 16.26
CA VAL A 95 -2.54 -2.52 17.43
C VAL A 95 -1.72 -2.38 18.70
N GLY A 96 -2.16 -1.52 19.62
CA GLY A 96 -1.48 -1.32 20.91
C GLY A 96 -0.41 -0.22 20.90
N LEU A 97 -0.01 0.27 19.72
CA LEU A 97 0.95 1.37 19.63
C LEU A 97 0.37 2.66 20.21
N LYS A 98 1.23 3.51 20.78
CA LYS A 98 0.80 4.80 21.33
C LYS A 98 0.70 5.86 20.25
N MET A 99 -0.50 6.40 20.09
CA MET A 99 -0.80 7.48 19.17
C MET A 99 -0.26 8.81 19.72
N PRO A 100 -0.04 9.83 18.87
CA PRO A 100 0.42 11.15 19.31
C PRO A 100 -0.57 11.88 20.24
N ASP A 101 -1.86 11.54 20.16
CA ASP A 101 -2.92 12.06 21.05
C ASP A 101 -3.00 11.30 22.39
N GLY A 102 -2.12 10.31 22.62
CA GLY A 102 -2.11 9.45 23.81
C GLY A 102 -3.02 8.24 23.74
N ALA A 103 -3.88 8.14 22.72
CA ALA A 103 -4.73 6.98 22.51
C ALA A 103 -3.90 5.74 22.14
N THR A 104 -4.54 4.59 22.21
CA THR A 104 -3.96 3.33 21.74
C THR A 104 -4.44 3.09 20.31
N HIS A 105 -3.51 2.84 19.41
CA HIS A 105 -3.81 2.54 18.01
C HIS A 105 -4.62 1.24 17.92
N ASP A 106 -5.73 1.30 17.19
CA ASP A 106 -6.73 0.22 17.06
C ASP A 106 -6.49 -0.72 15.87
N GLY A 107 -5.53 -0.38 15.00
CA GLY A 107 -5.09 -1.18 13.85
C GLY A 107 -5.55 -0.63 12.52
N TYR A 108 -6.41 0.39 12.50
CA TYR A 108 -7.02 0.89 11.26
C TYR A 108 -6.22 2.02 10.59
N TRP A 109 -6.01 1.84 9.29
CA TRP A 109 -5.32 2.76 8.39
C TRP A 109 -6.16 3.07 7.15
N TYR A 110 -5.97 4.27 6.61
CA TYR A 110 -6.72 4.81 5.49
C TYR A 110 -5.78 5.05 4.31
N ALA A 111 -5.95 4.25 3.26
CA ALA A 111 -5.19 4.37 2.01
C ALA A 111 -5.61 5.63 1.25
N SER A 112 -5.17 6.78 1.75
CA SER A 112 -5.49 8.10 1.23
C SER A 112 -4.31 8.74 0.49
N ASP A 113 -3.10 8.21 0.67
CA ASP A 113 -1.90 8.79 0.06
C ASP A 113 -1.24 7.85 -0.96
N VAL A 114 -0.39 8.42 -1.82
CA VAL A 114 0.46 7.68 -2.75
C VAL A 114 1.82 8.37 -2.87
N GLY A 115 2.88 7.59 -3.06
CA GLY A 115 4.22 8.11 -3.31
C GLY A 115 4.79 7.59 -4.62
N GLY A 116 5.61 8.40 -5.31
CA GLY A 116 6.29 7.98 -6.54
C GLY A 116 7.18 6.74 -6.33
N ALA A 117 7.77 6.60 -5.14
CA ALA A 117 8.62 5.48 -4.74
C ALA A 117 7.87 4.33 -4.04
N ILE A 118 6.56 4.45 -3.84
CA ILE A 118 5.73 3.41 -3.22
C ILE A 118 5.12 2.56 -4.33
N LYS A 119 5.76 1.43 -4.61
CA LYS A 119 5.45 0.50 -5.71
C LYS A 119 5.50 -0.94 -5.25
N GLY A 120 4.61 -1.77 -5.81
CA GLY A 120 4.46 -3.18 -5.49
C GLY A 120 3.96 -3.41 -4.07
N GLN A 121 4.44 -4.49 -3.44
CA GLN A 121 4.11 -4.90 -2.08
C GLN A 121 4.83 -4.01 -1.03
N ARG A 122 4.61 -2.69 -1.11
CA ARG A 122 5.23 -1.69 -0.25
C ARG A 122 4.22 -0.64 0.17
N ILE A 123 4.31 -0.24 1.42
CA ILE A 123 3.49 0.82 2.02
C ILE A 123 4.38 1.81 2.77
N ASP A 124 3.92 3.05 2.94
CA ASP A 124 4.57 4.06 3.77
C ASP A 124 3.59 4.52 4.85
N LEU A 125 3.96 4.34 6.12
CA LEU A 125 3.14 4.70 7.26
C LEU A 125 3.42 6.15 7.67
N TYR A 126 2.40 7.00 7.66
CA TYR A 126 2.56 8.38 8.08
C TYR A 126 2.67 8.47 9.60
N THR A 127 3.78 8.97 10.11
CA THR A 127 4.06 8.96 11.55
C THR A 127 3.65 10.25 12.25
N GLY A 128 3.49 11.35 11.49
CA GLY A 128 3.13 12.66 12.01
C GLY A 128 4.11 13.75 11.57
N HIS A 129 4.30 14.74 12.43
CA HIS A 129 5.19 15.86 12.16
C HIS A 129 6.61 15.56 12.64
N ASN A 130 7.61 15.93 11.84
CA ASN A 130 9.04 15.81 12.12
C ASN A 130 9.55 14.37 12.34
N ALA A 131 10.88 14.22 12.35
CA ALA A 131 11.53 12.92 12.45
C ALA A 131 11.30 12.20 13.79
N ALA A 132 11.04 12.93 14.87
CA ALA A 132 10.82 12.34 16.19
C ALA A 132 9.52 11.51 16.24
N SER A 133 8.53 11.86 15.40
CA SER A 133 7.27 11.10 15.31
C SER A 133 7.46 9.65 14.85
N MET A 134 8.56 9.33 14.15
CA MET A 134 8.85 7.97 13.71
C MET A 134 9.17 7.01 14.86
N LYS A 135 9.60 7.52 16.03
CA LYS A 135 10.12 6.72 17.15
C LYS A 135 9.16 5.61 17.56
N THR A 136 7.86 5.87 17.61
CA THR A 136 6.85 4.88 18.03
C THR A 136 6.74 3.72 17.04
N MET A 137 6.90 3.97 15.75
CA MET A 137 6.76 2.96 14.70
C MET A 137 8.10 2.44 14.17
N GLN A 138 9.23 2.86 14.76
CA GLN A 138 10.56 2.51 14.29
C GLN A 138 10.79 0.99 14.18
N LYS A 139 10.18 0.21 15.08
CA LYS A 139 10.26 -1.26 15.07
C LYS A 139 9.58 -1.91 13.85
N LEU A 140 8.64 -1.21 13.21
CA LEU A 140 7.95 -1.67 12.00
C LEU A 140 8.69 -1.27 10.72
N ASN A 141 9.64 -0.34 10.80
CA ASN A 141 10.35 0.16 9.63
C ASN A 141 11.13 -0.98 8.95
N LEU A 142 10.93 -1.12 7.63
CA LEU A 142 11.47 -2.20 6.79
C LEU A 142 10.97 -3.61 7.13
N GLY A 143 10.05 -3.74 8.09
CA GLY A 143 9.37 -4.99 8.40
C GLY A 143 8.31 -5.35 7.36
N THR A 144 7.93 -6.63 7.32
CA THR A 144 6.77 -7.11 6.58
C THR A 144 5.56 -7.07 7.49
N LEU A 145 4.51 -6.38 7.07
CA LEU A 145 3.24 -6.27 7.79
C LEU A 145 2.15 -7.00 7.02
N THR A 146 1.21 -7.59 7.74
CA THR A 146 -0.02 -8.16 7.19
C THR A 146 -1.13 -7.12 7.24
N ALA A 147 -1.43 -6.52 6.08
CA ALA A 147 -2.51 -5.56 5.91
C ALA A 147 -3.75 -6.25 5.33
N VAL A 148 -4.88 -6.16 6.04
CA VAL A 148 -6.15 -6.76 5.64
C VAL A 148 -7.10 -5.66 5.19
N LYS A 149 -7.65 -5.77 3.98
CA LYS A 149 -8.75 -4.91 3.54
C LYS A 149 -10.01 -5.22 4.35
N VAL A 150 -10.51 -4.21 5.04
CA VAL A 150 -11.70 -4.30 5.90
C VAL A 150 -12.85 -3.39 5.47
N GLY A 151 -12.60 -2.50 4.50
CA GLY A 151 -13.66 -1.64 3.97
C GLY A 151 -13.17 -0.58 3.00
N GLN A 152 -14.02 0.41 2.79
CA GLN A 152 -13.72 1.61 2.03
C GLN A 152 -14.24 2.85 2.77
N PHE A 153 -13.69 4.01 2.47
CA PHE A 153 -14.14 5.29 3.04
C PHE A 153 -14.43 6.32 1.95
N THR A 154 -15.27 7.30 2.27
CA THR A 154 -15.56 8.46 1.42
C THR A 154 -15.09 9.74 2.11
N GLY A 155 -14.86 10.80 1.33
CA GLY A 155 -14.31 12.05 1.87
C GLY A 155 -12.86 11.90 2.35
N CYS A 156 -12.56 12.51 3.50
CA CYS A 156 -11.23 12.48 4.13
C CYS A 156 -11.17 11.47 5.29
N PRO A 157 -9.98 10.92 5.58
CA PRO A 157 -9.78 10.10 6.77
C PRO A 157 -10.23 10.82 8.04
N PRO A 158 -10.80 10.11 9.02
CA PRO A 158 -11.10 10.68 10.32
C PRO A 158 -9.81 11.10 11.04
N LYS A 159 -9.93 12.14 11.89
CA LYS A 159 -8.83 12.66 12.69
C LYS A 159 -8.58 11.82 13.93
#